data_AF-C7GHS4-F1
#
_entry.id   AF-C7GHS4-F1
#
_cell.length_a   1.000
_cell.length_b   1.000
_cell.length_c   1.000
_cell.angle_alpha   90.00
_cell.angle_beta   90.00
_cell.angle_gamma   90.00
#
_symmetry.space_group_name_H-M   'P 1'
#
loop_
_entity.id
_entity.type
_entity.pdbx_description
1 polymer ?
#
loop_
_entity_poly.entity_id
_entity_poly.type
_entity_poly.pdbx_seq_one_letter_code
_entity_poly.pdbx_strand_id
1 'polypeptide(L)'
;MKKVFTFFLAMAIIFGISGCGKKEYIVFPFSASDVVKIETYYSNSEADTKEKTLTEEADIDYLYTFFSELPVKDANSDSTNDGSTIKFVFDLSDGTNYELVYIGIATKKGYLQSETSDFYYFTSSDIIGVWANLSKMRLDF
;
A
#
# COMPACT_ATOMS: atom_id res chain seq x y z
N MET A 1 -29.30 13.24 3.46
CA MET A 1 -29.11 13.88 2.14
C MET A 1 -27.89 13.24 1.49
N LYS A 2 -28.10 12.35 0.52
CA LYS A 2 -27.03 11.66 -0.20
C LYS A 2 -26.41 12.63 -1.20
N LYS A 3 -25.14 13.00 -1.03
CA LYS A 3 -24.40 13.74 -2.05
C LYS A 3 -23.80 12.74 -3.03
N VAL A 4 -24.33 12.72 -4.23
CA VAL A 4 -23.80 11.97 -5.37
C VAL A 4 -22.63 12.79 -5.93
N PHE A 5 -21.40 12.37 -5.65
CA PHE A 5 -20.22 12.91 -6.32
C PHE A 5 -19.94 12.06 -7.55
N THR A 6 -20.44 12.54 -8.68
CA THR A 6 -20.10 12.00 -10.00
C THR A 6 -18.67 12.43 -10.34
N PHE A 7 -17.72 11.50 -10.32
CA PHE A 7 -16.38 11.72 -10.88
C PHE A 7 -16.18 10.74 -12.04
N PHE A 8 -16.37 11.21 -13.27
CA PHE A 8 -15.94 10.52 -14.46
C PHE A 8 -14.46 10.82 -14.68
N LEU A 9 -13.57 9.92 -14.27
CA LEU A 9 -12.20 9.87 -14.77
C LEU A 9 -12.04 8.60 -15.58
N ALA A 10 -12.31 8.69 -16.88
CA ALA A 10 -12.00 7.64 -17.84
C ALA A 10 -10.48 7.61 -18.06
N MET A 11 -9.75 6.97 -17.14
CA MET A 11 -8.37 6.57 -17.38
C MET A 11 -8.42 5.30 -18.24
N ALA A 12 -7.98 5.41 -19.49
CA ALA A 12 -7.92 4.27 -20.40
C ALA A 12 -6.92 3.23 -19.84
N ILE A 13 -7.45 2.14 -19.26
CA ILE A 13 -6.66 0.99 -18.82
C ILE A 13 -6.22 0.26 -20.09
N ILE A 14 -4.94 0.42 -20.44
CA ILE A 14 -4.29 -0.39 -21.47
C ILE A 14 -4.09 -1.77 -20.84
N PHE A 15 -5.01 -2.70 -21.12
CA PHE A 15 -4.85 -4.12 -20.78
C PHE A 15 -3.67 -4.69 -21.57
N GLY A 16 -2.49 -4.70 -20.94
CA GLY A 16 -1.33 -5.42 -21.43
C GLY A 16 -1.50 -6.92 -21.18
N ILE A 17 -2.10 -7.63 -22.12
CA ILE A 17 -2.09 -9.10 -22.11
C ILE A 17 -0.63 -9.54 -22.28
N SER A 18 -0.01 -10.06 -21.24
CA SER A 18 1.17 -10.90 -21.42
C SER A 18 1.22 -12.05 -20.42
N GLY A 19 0.93 -13.24 -20.94
CA GLY A 19 1.34 -14.49 -20.33
C GLY A 19 2.87 -14.59 -20.23
N CYS A 20 3.30 -15.39 -19.25
CA CYS A 20 4.67 -15.68 -18.83
C CYS A 20 5.31 -14.64 -17.89
N GLY A 21 4.98 -14.74 -16.60
CA GLY A 21 5.90 -14.47 -15.48
C GLY A 21 6.49 -13.06 -15.35
N LYS A 22 5.93 -12.04 -16.00
CA LYS A 22 6.39 -10.66 -15.83
C LYS A 22 6.06 -10.20 -14.41
N LYS A 23 7.05 -9.58 -13.76
CA LYS A 23 6.83 -8.86 -12.51
C LYS A 23 6.04 -7.60 -12.85
N GLU A 24 4.93 -7.41 -12.16
CA GLU A 24 4.21 -6.15 -12.19
C GLU A 24 4.67 -5.30 -11.01
N TYR A 25 4.46 -3.99 -11.12
CA TYR A 25 4.84 -3.01 -10.10
C TYR A 25 3.66 -2.09 -9.86
N ILE A 26 3.53 -1.59 -8.63
CA ILE A 26 2.52 -0.60 -8.29
C ILE A 26 2.95 0.73 -8.92
N VAL A 27 2.01 1.41 -9.58
CA VAL A 27 2.21 2.76 -10.10
C VAL A 27 1.33 3.71 -9.30
N PHE A 28 1.94 4.54 -8.46
CA PHE A 28 1.22 5.58 -7.74
C PHE A 28 0.81 6.72 -8.69
N PRO A 29 -0.38 7.32 -8.53
CA PRO A 29 -0.81 8.48 -9.31
C PRO A 29 -0.21 9.81 -8.79
N PHE A 30 0.85 9.76 -7.97
CA PHE A 30 1.54 10.88 -7.35
C PHE A 30 3.03 10.55 -7.16
N SER A 31 3.84 11.57 -6.90
CA SER A 31 5.26 11.47 -6.59
C SER A 31 5.52 11.44 -5.07
N ALA A 32 6.67 10.93 -4.63
CA ALA A 32 7.06 10.97 -3.22
C ALA A 32 7.02 12.39 -2.62
N SER A 33 7.42 13.40 -3.41
CA SER A 33 7.41 14.81 -3.00
C SER A 33 6.00 15.39 -2.81
N ASP A 34 4.96 14.74 -3.33
CA ASP A 34 3.59 15.17 -3.11
C ASP A 34 3.07 14.75 -1.72
N VAL A 35 3.74 13.81 -1.05
CA VAL A 35 3.31 13.23 0.23
C VAL A 35 3.81 14.09 1.40
N VAL A 36 2.89 14.54 2.24
CA VAL A 36 3.17 15.38 3.42
C VAL A 36 3.34 14.53 4.68
N LYS A 37 2.53 13.48 4.83
CA LYS A 37 2.62 12.52 5.92
C LYS A 37 2.07 11.17 5.49
N ILE A 38 2.48 10.12 6.20
CA ILE A 38 1.90 8.78 6.07
C ILE A 38 1.40 8.33 7.43
N GLU A 39 0.10 8.06 7.54
CA GLU A 39 -0.51 7.43 8.70
C GLU A 39 -0.66 5.93 8.43
N THR A 40 -0.22 5.10 9.38
CA THR A 40 -0.29 3.64 9.26
C THR A 40 -1.09 3.04 10.39
N TYR A 41 -1.95 2.07 10.06
CA TYR A 41 -2.80 1.37 11.02
C TYR A 41 -2.59 -0.14 10.84
N TYR A 42 -1.86 -0.75 11.76
CA TYR A 42 -1.71 -2.20 11.84
C TYR A 42 -2.79 -2.78 12.74
N SER A 43 -3.45 -3.84 12.28
CA SER A 43 -4.40 -4.63 13.06
C SER A 43 -4.07 -6.11 12.90
N ASN A 44 -4.25 -6.89 13.96
CA ASN A 44 -4.16 -8.35 13.92
C ASN A 44 -5.44 -8.99 14.49
N SER A 45 -5.52 -10.31 14.44
CA SER A 45 -6.65 -11.10 14.97
C SER A 45 -6.89 -10.93 16.48
N GLU A 46 -5.93 -10.34 17.21
CA GLU A 46 -6.03 -10.04 18.65
C GLU A 46 -6.69 -8.66 18.91
N ALA A 47 -7.15 -7.97 17.85
CA ALA A 47 -7.76 -6.64 17.88
C ALA A 47 -6.83 -5.50 18.37
N ASP A 48 -5.52 -5.76 18.45
CA ASP A 48 -4.53 -4.73 18.74
C ASP A 48 -4.36 -3.83 17.51
N THR A 49 -4.80 -2.57 17.62
CA THR A 49 -4.54 -1.55 16.60
C THR A 49 -3.31 -0.74 17.00
N LYS A 50 -2.28 -0.76 16.15
CA LYS A 50 -1.05 0.02 16.33
C LYS A 50 -0.95 1.07 15.25
N GLU A 51 -0.74 2.32 15.67
CA GLU A 51 -0.62 3.46 14.79
C GLU A 51 0.83 3.95 14.71
N LYS A 52 1.27 4.35 13.52
CA LYS A 52 2.49 5.15 13.33
C LYS A 52 2.22 6.27 12.35
N THR A 53 2.78 7.44 12.61
CA THR A 53 2.77 8.60 11.71
C THR A 53 4.19 8.88 11.25
N LEU A 54 4.37 9.01 9.94
CA LEU A 54 5.64 9.39 9.31
C LEU A 54 5.51 10.78 8.73
N THR A 55 6.43 11.66 9.10
CA THR A 55 6.51 13.04 8.59
C THR A 55 7.91 13.38 8.06
N GLU A 56 8.89 12.51 8.31
CA GLU A 56 10.25 12.71 7.83
C GLU A 56 10.33 12.29 6.35
N GLU A 57 10.94 13.14 5.54
CA GLU A 57 11.09 12.93 4.09
C GLU A 57 11.76 11.59 3.78
N ALA A 58 12.78 11.20 4.57
CA ALA A 58 13.49 9.94 4.38
C ALA A 58 12.60 8.70 4.61
N ASP A 59 11.70 8.73 5.60
CA ASP A 59 10.78 7.62 5.88
C ASP A 59 9.70 7.52 4.79
N ILE A 60 9.24 8.67 4.31
CA ILE A 60 8.27 8.79 3.21
C ILE A 60 8.89 8.25 1.91
N ASP A 61 10.09 8.71 1.55
CA ASP A 61 10.81 8.29 0.35
C ASP A 61 11.14 6.79 0.40
N TYR A 62 11.55 6.28 1.56
CA TYR A 62 11.78 4.85 1.77
C TYR A 62 10.52 4.03 1.49
N LEU A 63 9.37 4.38 2.07
CA LEU A 63 8.13 3.64 1.83
C LEU A 63 7.64 3.76 0.39
N TYR A 64 7.71 4.97 -0.18
CA TYR A 64 7.31 5.20 -1.57
C TYR A 64 8.15 4.35 -2.52
N THR A 65 9.48 4.38 -2.37
CA THR A 65 10.42 3.59 -3.16
C THR A 65 10.17 2.10 -2.96
N PHE A 66 10.03 1.65 -1.70
CA PHE A 66 9.76 0.25 -1.38
C PHE A 66 8.53 -0.29 -2.12
N PHE A 67 7.41 0.45 -2.13
CA PHE A 67 6.19 0.01 -2.83
C PHE A 67 6.29 0.13 -4.35
N SER A 68 6.96 1.16 -4.85
CA SER A 68 7.15 1.38 -6.31
C SER A 68 8.04 0.28 -6.93
N GLU A 69 9.02 -0.22 -6.18
CA GLU A 69 9.90 -1.31 -6.61
C GLU A 69 9.40 -2.71 -6.21
N LEU A 70 8.27 -2.78 -5.51
CA LEU A 70 7.73 -4.03 -4.98
C LEU A 70 7.24 -4.92 -6.12
N PRO A 71 7.81 -6.11 -6.34
CA PRO A 71 7.29 -7.03 -7.33
C PRO A 71 5.94 -7.58 -6.87
N VAL A 72 4.94 -7.41 -7.72
CA VAL A 72 3.59 -7.90 -7.54
C VAL A 72 3.14 -8.78 -8.71
N LYS A 73 2.03 -9.48 -8.51
CA LYS A 73 1.33 -10.31 -9.49
C LYS A 73 -0.16 -10.19 -9.26
N ASP A 74 -0.97 -10.49 -10.28
CA ASP A 74 -2.41 -10.67 -10.10
C ASP A 74 -2.72 -11.60 -8.93
N ALA A 75 -3.66 -11.18 -8.10
CA ALA A 75 -4.10 -11.97 -6.96
C ALA A 75 -5.07 -13.08 -7.42
N ASN A 76 -4.81 -14.30 -6.96
CA ASN A 76 -5.77 -15.40 -7.05
C ASN A 76 -6.42 -15.55 -5.67
N SER A 77 -7.72 -15.27 -5.56
CA SER A 77 -8.46 -15.06 -4.31
C SER A 77 -8.67 -16.29 -3.42
N ASP A 78 -7.89 -17.37 -3.59
CA ASP A 78 -8.13 -18.67 -2.96
C ASP A 78 -7.50 -18.81 -1.56
N SER A 79 -6.96 -17.73 -0.98
CA SER A 79 -6.27 -17.79 0.32
C SER A 79 -6.98 -17.00 1.41
N THR A 80 -7.11 -17.62 2.59
CA THR A 80 -7.66 -17.01 3.81
C THR A 80 -6.68 -16.00 4.42
N ASN A 81 -7.20 -14.86 4.90
CA ASN A 81 -6.45 -13.85 5.66
C ASN A 81 -5.89 -14.47 6.97
N ASP A 82 -4.64 -14.19 7.32
CA ASP A 82 -4.00 -14.63 8.58
C ASP A 82 -4.38 -13.79 9.81
N GLY A 83 -5.22 -12.77 9.59
CA GLY A 83 -5.70 -11.81 10.57
C GLY A 83 -4.94 -10.49 10.56
N SER A 84 -3.80 -10.39 9.86
CA SER A 84 -2.96 -9.19 9.84
C SER A 84 -3.38 -8.24 8.72
N THR A 85 -3.64 -6.98 9.05
CA THR A 85 -3.91 -5.91 8.07
C THR A 85 -3.04 -4.70 8.37
N ILE A 86 -2.51 -4.04 7.34
CA ILE A 86 -1.87 -2.73 7.48
C ILE A 86 -2.52 -1.78 6.48
N LYS A 87 -3.10 -0.69 6.96
CA LYS A 87 -3.54 0.42 6.12
C LYS A 87 -2.44 1.49 6.13
N PHE A 88 -2.04 1.96 4.95
CA PHE A 88 -1.18 3.11 4.74
C PHE A 88 -2.02 4.22 4.10
N VAL A 89 -2.07 5.37 4.74
CA VAL A 89 -2.77 6.57 4.27
C VAL A 89 -1.71 7.61 3.93
N PHE A 90 -1.55 7.91 2.66
CA PHE A 90 -0.65 8.94 2.17
C PHE A 90 -1.45 10.24 2.06
N ASP A 91 -1.17 11.22 2.91
CA ASP A 91 -1.76 12.55 2.80
C ASP A 91 -0.95 13.37 1.81
N LEU A 92 -1.62 13.88 0.78
CA LEU A 92 -1.01 14.62 -0.30
C LEU A 92 -1.11 16.12 -0.06
N SER A 93 -0.15 16.86 -0.62
CA SER A 93 -0.05 18.32 -0.47
C SER A 93 -1.21 19.10 -1.09
N ASP A 94 -1.96 18.47 -2.01
CA ASP A 94 -3.19 19.00 -2.59
C ASP A 94 -4.43 18.84 -1.67
N GLY A 95 -4.25 18.22 -0.51
CA GLY A 95 -5.31 17.97 0.49
C GLY A 95 -6.11 16.70 0.24
N THR A 96 -5.71 15.85 -0.71
CA THR A 96 -6.30 14.52 -0.94
C THR A 96 -5.51 13.42 -0.25
N ASN A 97 -6.11 12.22 -0.18
CA ASN A 97 -5.49 11.06 0.45
C ASN A 97 -5.47 9.89 -0.53
N TYR A 98 -4.38 9.12 -0.49
CA TYR A 98 -4.30 7.83 -1.15
C TYR A 98 -4.19 6.70 -0.13
N GLU A 99 -5.00 5.66 -0.29
CA GLU A 99 -5.02 4.50 0.61
C GLU A 99 -4.44 3.26 -0.06
N LEU A 100 -3.51 2.61 0.64
CA LEU A 100 -2.96 1.31 0.31
C LEU A 100 -3.18 0.36 1.48
N VAL A 101 -3.82 -0.78 1.25
CA VAL A 101 -4.11 -1.77 2.27
C VAL A 101 -3.37 -3.06 1.97
N TYR A 102 -2.59 -3.52 2.94
CA TYR A 102 -1.99 -4.85 2.96
C TYR A 102 -2.83 -5.81 3.79
N ILE A 103 -3.11 -7.00 3.25
CA ILE A 103 -3.82 -8.09 3.91
C ILE A 103 -2.89 -9.31 3.96
N GLY A 104 -2.45 -9.70 5.16
CA GLY A 104 -1.62 -10.87 5.38
C GLY A 104 -2.39 -12.17 5.13
N ILE A 105 -1.73 -13.16 4.53
CA ILE A 105 -2.30 -14.53 4.39
C ILE A 105 -1.37 -15.60 4.94
N ALA A 106 -0.07 -15.30 5.02
CA ALA A 106 0.95 -16.14 5.63
C ALA A 106 2.21 -15.31 5.85
N THR A 107 3.22 -15.89 6.51
CA THR A 107 4.54 -15.28 6.65
C THR A 107 5.10 -14.82 5.30
N LYS A 108 5.34 -13.51 5.17
CA LYS A 108 5.86 -12.85 3.95
C LYS A 108 4.98 -13.07 2.72
N LYS A 109 3.67 -13.19 2.90
CA LYS A 109 2.70 -13.31 1.81
C LYS A 109 1.45 -12.54 2.16
N GLY A 110 0.95 -11.79 1.20
CA GLY A 110 -0.29 -11.06 1.36
C GLY A 110 -0.75 -10.42 0.07
N TYR A 111 -1.88 -9.75 0.19
CA TYR A 111 -2.47 -8.96 -0.87
C TYR A 111 -2.31 -7.48 -0.60
N LEU A 112 -2.09 -6.71 -1.65
CA LEU A 112 -2.11 -5.26 -1.66
C LEU A 112 -3.31 -4.80 -2.48
N GLN A 113 -4.08 -3.88 -1.91
CA GLN A 113 -5.24 -3.30 -2.57
C GLN A 113 -5.26 -1.79 -2.41
N SER A 114 -5.75 -1.11 -3.43
CA SER A 114 -6.15 0.29 -3.35
C SER A 114 -7.50 0.45 -4.03
N GLU A 115 -8.50 0.94 -3.28
CA GLU A 115 -9.79 1.29 -3.86
C GLU A 115 -9.66 2.53 -4.78
N THR A 116 -8.72 3.43 -4.48
CA THR A 116 -8.46 4.63 -5.27
C THR A 116 -7.91 4.30 -6.67
N SER A 117 -7.05 3.29 -6.76
CA SER A 117 -6.40 2.88 -8.02
C SER A 117 -6.97 1.60 -8.65
N ASP A 118 -8.02 1.02 -8.06
CA ASP A 118 -8.71 -0.18 -8.55
C ASP A 118 -7.76 -1.34 -8.88
N PHE A 119 -6.91 -1.73 -7.92
CA PHE A 119 -6.06 -2.91 -8.06
C PHE A 119 -6.14 -3.85 -6.86
N TYR A 120 -5.86 -5.12 -7.14
CA TYR A 120 -5.76 -6.19 -6.16
C TYR A 120 -4.62 -7.14 -6.54
N TYR A 121 -3.52 -7.06 -5.81
CA TYR A 121 -2.28 -7.73 -6.17
C TYR A 121 -1.74 -8.62 -5.06
N PHE A 122 -1.11 -9.72 -5.44
CA PHE A 122 -0.35 -10.58 -4.54
C PHE A 122 1.11 -10.14 -4.45
N THR A 123 1.68 -10.19 -3.25
CA THR A 123 3.12 -10.01 -2.99
C THR A 123 3.67 -11.11 -2.08
N SER A 124 4.95 -11.44 -2.26
CA SER A 124 5.72 -12.35 -1.38
C SER A 124 6.79 -11.61 -0.55
N SER A 125 6.58 -10.31 -0.31
CA SER A 125 7.48 -9.48 0.49
C SER A 125 7.05 -9.41 1.95
N ASP A 126 8.01 -9.09 2.83
CA ASP A 126 7.80 -8.99 4.27
C ASP A 126 7.25 -7.60 4.67
N ILE A 127 6.01 -7.30 4.28
CA ILE A 127 5.38 -5.98 4.54
C ILE A 127 5.24 -5.71 6.05
N ILE A 128 4.95 -6.75 6.84
CA ILE A 128 4.85 -6.63 8.30
C ILE A 128 6.22 -6.28 8.90
N GLY A 129 7.30 -6.93 8.44
CA GLY A 129 8.66 -6.61 8.85
C GLY A 129 9.07 -5.18 8.49
N VAL A 130 8.72 -4.73 7.28
CA VAL A 130 8.95 -3.33 6.85
C VAL A 130 8.23 -2.36 7.77
N TRP A 131 6.93 -2.57 8.01
CA TRP A 131 6.15 -1.73 8.92
C TRP A 131 6.72 -1.71 10.34
N ALA A 132 7.13 -2.86 10.85
CA ALA A 132 7.74 -2.97 12.18
C ALA A 132 9.03 -2.13 12.31
N ASN A 133 9.81 -1.99 11.23
CA ASN A 133 11.09 -1.28 11.20
C ASN A 133 10.97 0.23 10.98
N LEU A 134 9.83 0.77 10.55
CA LEU A 134 9.65 2.21 10.32
C LEU A 134 10.01 3.10 11.53
N SER A 135 9.92 2.58 12.75
CA SER A 135 10.29 3.30 13.98
C SER A 135 11.73 3.06 14.45
N LYS A 136 12.46 2.13 13.83
CA LYS A 136 13.82 1.73 14.21
C LYS A 136 14.91 2.36 13.35
N MET A 137 14.57 2.93 12.19
CA MET A 137 15.52 3.63 11.31
C MET A 137 16.18 4.88 11.96
N ARG A 138 15.79 5.23 13.19
CA ARG A 138 16.36 6.31 14.01
C ARG A 138 17.67 5.97 14.76
N LEU A 139 18.16 4.72 14.71
CA LEU A 139 19.28 4.28 15.56
C LEU A 139 20.62 4.05 14.85
N ASP A 140 20.68 4.20 13.54
CA ASP A 140 21.91 4.00 12.76
C ASP A 140 22.51 5.35 12.32
N PHE A 141 23.07 6.10 13.27
CA PHE A 141 23.98 7.24 13.00
C PHE A 141 25.24 7.12 13.86
#